data_AF-A0A2V6CLM9-F1
#
_entry.id   AF-A0A2V6CLM9-F1
#
_cell.length_a   1.000
_cell.length_b   1.000
_cell.length_c   1.000
_cell.angle_alpha   90.00
_cell.angle_beta   90.00
_cell.angle_gamma   90.00
#
_symmetry.space_group_name_H-M   'P 1'
#
loop_
_entity.id
_entity.type
_entity.pdbx_description
1 polymer ?
#
loop_
_entity_poly.entity_id
_entity_poly.type
_entity_poly.pdbx_seq_one_letter_code
_entity_poly.pdbx_strand_id
1 'polypeptide(L)'
;LLPEYLGLPLITGCTSESLEPGKIVQSVEAKAALELLRLSAGSFMQTRFQIREIDLSKGYCLVVTDKNHTRVTVGFDQLEKQIQRLEQFLVYADDSRRDIETVNLLVQRNIPVTFMKPPAEVINDTIDPEETPRIMKAIPVHPPTPPSGKGKSAPPASGKNQNGPQPFSLQKQNLEKKERIGNGQ
;
A
#
# COMPACT_ATOMS: atom_id res chain seq x y z
N LEU A 1 -10.10 2.46 23.71
CA LEU A 1 -10.91 1.23 23.75
C LEU A 1 -10.47 0.42 24.96
N LEU A 2 -11.40 -0.12 25.74
CA LEU A 2 -11.06 -0.98 26.87
C LEU A 2 -10.55 -2.35 26.37
N PRO A 3 -9.64 -3.03 27.10
CA PRO A 3 -9.07 -4.31 26.68
C PRO A 3 -10.11 -5.39 26.33
N GLU A 4 -11.23 -5.43 27.05
CA GLU A 4 -12.34 -6.37 26.82
C GLU A 4 -13.01 -6.21 25.46
N TYR A 5 -12.89 -5.05 24.81
CA TYR A 5 -13.48 -4.80 23.49
C TYR A 5 -12.54 -5.14 22.33
N LEU A 6 -11.26 -5.39 22.59
CA LEU A 6 -10.28 -5.73 21.55
C LEU A 6 -10.58 -7.07 20.84
N GLY A 7 -11.32 -7.95 21.52
CA GLY A 7 -11.73 -9.24 20.99
C GLY A 7 -12.93 -9.17 20.04
N LEU A 8 -13.72 -8.08 20.09
CA LEU A 8 -14.97 -7.97 19.34
C LEU A 8 -14.73 -7.42 17.92
N PRO A 9 -15.55 -7.83 16.93
CA PRO A 9 -15.52 -7.21 15.62
C PRO A 9 -15.98 -5.75 15.69
N LEU A 10 -15.29 -4.88 14.98
CA LEU A 10 -15.60 -3.46 14.87
C LEU A 10 -16.41 -3.19 13.59
N ILE A 11 -17.55 -2.52 13.71
CA ILE A 11 -18.33 -2.04 12.56
C ILE A 11 -18.14 -0.53 12.48
N THR A 12 -17.64 -0.02 11.34
CA THR A 12 -17.37 1.40 11.08
C THR A 12 -18.17 1.89 9.87
N GLY A 13 -18.26 3.22 9.69
CA GLY A 13 -18.96 3.79 8.53
C GLY A 13 -20.48 3.76 8.61
N CYS A 14 -21.07 3.42 9.77
CA CYS A 14 -22.51 3.54 9.98
C CYS A 14 -22.95 4.99 9.74
N THR A 15 -24.04 5.18 8.99
CA THR A 15 -24.72 6.48 8.91
C THR A 15 -25.10 6.94 10.31
N SER A 16 -25.14 8.25 10.57
CA SER A 16 -25.42 8.85 11.88
C SER A 16 -26.87 8.66 12.37
N GLU A 17 -27.41 7.45 12.26
CA GLU A 17 -28.68 7.08 12.88
C GLU A 17 -28.51 7.03 14.40
N SER A 18 -29.55 7.49 15.12
CA SER A 18 -29.56 7.45 16.58
C SER A 18 -29.71 6.00 17.04
N LEU A 19 -28.61 5.37 17.45
CA LEU A 19 -28.62 4.03 18.04
C LEU A 19 -29.09 4.11 19.48
N GLU A 20 -30.28 3.57 19.73
CA GLU A 20 -30.87 3.48 21.07
C GLU A 20 -30.79 2.05 21.61
N PRO A 21 -30.33 1.84 22.85
CA PRO A 21 -30.34 0.52 23.47
C PRO A 21 -31.73 -0.11 23.45
N GLY A 22 -31.82 -1.38 23.04
CA GLY A 22 -33.07 -2.12 22.95
C GLY A 22 -33.93 -1.80 21.71
N LYS A 23 -33.51 -0.85 20.85
CA LYS A 23 -34.12 -0.62 19.54
C LYS A 23 -33.39 -1.43 18.46
N ILE A 24 -34.15 -1.84 17.46
CA ILE A 24 -33.62 -2.52 16.28
C ILE A 24 -32.97 -1.47 15.37
N VAL A 25 -31.71 -1.72 15.00
CA VAL A 25 -30.96 -0.94 13.99
C VAL A 25 -31.76 -0.91 12.69
N GLN A 26 -31.87 0.23 12.01
CA GLN A 26 -32.70 0.34 10.79
C GLN A 26 -31.90 0.24 9.50
N SER A 27 -30.66 0.74 9.50
CA SER A 27 -29.72 0.65 8.37
C SER A 27 -29.65 -0.77 7.80
N VAL A 28 -29.78 -0.87 6.48
CA VAL A 28 -29.68 -2.13 5.74
C VAL A 28 -28.25 -2.67 5.81
N GLU A 29 -27.29 -1.76 5.72
CA GLU A 29 -25.85 -2.02 5.79
C GLU A 29 -25.47 -2.61 7.16
N ALA A 30 -25.93 -1.97 8.24
CA ALA A 30 -25.65 -2.45 9.59
C ALA A 30 -26.37 -3.78 9.89
N LYS A 31 -27.61 -3.98 9.42
CA LYS A 31 -28.30 -5.27 9.48
C LYS A 31 -27.53 -6.36 8.74
N ALA A 32 -27.07 -6.08 7.52
CA ALA A 32 -26.30 -7.02 6.72
C ALA A 32 -24.96 -7.37 7.38
N ALA A 33 -24.28 -6.40 8.01
CA ALA A 33 -23.06 -6.63 8.77
C ALA A 33 -23.30 -7.53 9.99
N LEU A 34 -24.35 -7.27 10.76
CA LEU A 34 -24.74 -8.11 11.90
C LEU A 34 -25.12 -9.53 11.46
N GLU A 35 -25.84 -9.65 10.35
CA GLU A 35 -26.23 -10.95 9.79
C GLU A 35 -25.01 -11.71 9.27
N LEU A 36 -24.07 -11.03 8.60
CA LEU A 36 -22.80 -11.62 8.20
C LEU A 36 -22.05 -12.18 9.41
N LEU A 37 -21.96 -11.44 10.52
CA LEU A 37 -21.34 -11.92 11.75
C LEU A 37 -22.06 -13.16 12.31
N ARG A 38 -23.39 -13.14 12.35
CA ARG A 38 -24.23 -14.25 12.82
C ARG A 38 -23.99 -15.52 12.01
N LEU A 39 -24.03 -15.40 10.68
CA LEU A 39 -23.82 -16.51 9.75
C LEU A 39 -22.38 -17.03 9.81
N SER A 40 -21.42 -16.11 9.93
CA SER A 40 -19.99 -16.47 9.99
C SER A 40 -19.64 -17.19 11.29
N ALA A 41 -20.31 -16.89 12.40
CA ALA A 41 -20.02 -17.52 13.70
C ALA A 41 -20.16 -19.05 13.70
N GLY A 42 -21.05 -19.61 12.86
CA GLY A 42 -21.22 -21.05 12.68
C GLY A 42 -20.47 -21.64 11.48
N SER A 43 -19.78 -20.81 10.69
CA SER A 43 -19.10 -21.20 9.46
C SER A 43 -17.65 -21.59 9.73
N PHE A 44 -17.13 -22.55 8.93
CA PHE A 44 -15.75 -22.97 9.03
C PHE A 44 -14.76 -21.86 8.62
N MET A 45 -15.24 -20.85 7.89
CA MET A 45 -14.47 -19.66 7.53
C MET A 45 -13.73 -19.06 8.73
N GLN A 46 -14.36 -18.97 9.90
CA GLN A 46 -13.79 -18.32 11.10
C GLN A 46 -12.50 -19.00 11.62
N THR A 47 -12.24 -20.25 11.23
CA THR A 47 -10.98 -20.91 11.57
C THR A 47 -9.77 -20.28 10.87
N ARG A 48 -10.00 -19.61 9.72
CA ARG A 48 -8.95 -19.08 8.84
C ARG A 48 -9.08 -17.60 8.54
N PHE A 49 -10.31 -17.09 8.49
CA PHE A 49 -10.62 -15.68 8.30
C PHE A 49 -11.52 -15.22 9.45
N GLN A 50 -10.89 -14.59 10.45
CA GLN A 50 -11.60 -14.06 11.62
C GLN A 50 -11.97 -12.61 11.37
N ILE A 51 -13.26 -12.33 11.23
CA ILE A 51 -13.76 -10.97 11.00
C ILE A 51 -13.33 -10.06 12.15
N ARG A 52 -12.55 -9.01 11.83
CA ARG A 52 -12.08 -8.01 12.79
C ARG A 52 -12.72 -6.65 12.56
N GLU A 53 -12.88 -6.26 11.32
CA GLU A 53 -13.49 -4.99 10.94
C GLU A 53 -14.49 -5.19 9.80
N ILE A 54 -15.61 -4.47 9.87
CA ILE A 54 -16.57 -4.33 8.78
C ILE A 54 -16.78 -2.83 8.54
N ASP A 55 -16.28 -2.34 7.41
CA ASP A 55 -16.48 -0.96 6.97
C ASP A 55 -17.71 -0.87 6.06
N LEU A 56 -18.67 -0.02 6.46
CA LEU A 56 -19.92 0.27 5.75
C LEU A 56 -19.86 1.54 4.91
N SER A 57 -18.74 2.29 4.94
CA SER A 57 -18.61 3.62 4.34
C SER A 57 -18.85 3.67 2.83
N LYS A 58 -18.80 2.51 2.15
CA LYS A 58 -19.12 2.40 0.73
C LYS A 58 -20.61 2.51 0.43
N GLY A 59 -21.50 2.19 1.37
CA GLY A 59 -22.96 2.29 1.23
C GLY A 59 -23.62 1.28 0.28
N TYR A 60 -22.86 0.53 -0.52
CA TYR A 60 -23.40 -0.50 -1.43
C TYR A 60 -22.80 -1.90 -1.19
N CYS A 61 -21.81 -2.01 -0.32
CA CYS A 61 -21.19 -3.27 0.07
C CYS A 61 -20.55 -3.14 1.45
N LEU A 62 -20.20 -4.29 2.03
CA LEU A 62 -19.39 -4.43 3.23
C LEU A 62 -17.94 -4.65 2.81
N VAL A 63 -17.00 -3.91 3.38
CA VAL A 63 -15.57 -4.22 3.29
C VAL A 63 -15.14 -4.86 4.60
N VAL A 64 -14.85 -6.15 4.54
CA VAL A 64 -14.57 -6.99 5.71
C VAL A 64 -13.08 -7.25 5.77
N THR A 65 -12.48 -6.97 6.92
CA THR A 65 -11.05 -7.17 7.14
C THR A 65 -10.83 -8.14 8.30
N ASP A 66 -9.86 -9.05 8.13
CA ASP A 66 -9.44 -9.98 9.18
C ASP A 66 -8.18 -9.51 9.92
N LYS A 67 -7.69 -10.32 10.85
CA LYS A 67 -6.45 -10.04 11.59
C LYS A 67 -5.20 -9.99 10.71
N ASN A 68 -5.20 -10.67 9.57
CA ASN A 68 -4.08 -10.72 8.64
C ASN A 68 -4.17 -9.63 7.55
N HIS A 69 -5.08 -8.65 7.71
CA HIS A 69 -5.33 -7.59 6.74
C HIS A 69 -5.85 -8.05 5.37
N THR A 70 -6.38 -9.28 5.28
CA THR A 70 -7.12 -9.75 4.11
C THR A 70 -8.40 -8.95 3.99
N ARG A 71 -8.66 -8.37 2.82
CA ARG A 71 -9.86 -7.56 2.56
C ARG A 71 -10.84 -8.28 1.65
N VAL A 72 -12.05 -8.51 2.14
CA VAL A 72 -13.12 -9.13 1.37
C VAL A 72 -14.24 -8.13 1.16
N THR A 73 -14.65 -7.94 -0.10
CA THR A 73 -15.84 -7.14 -0.43
C THR A 73 -17.05 -8.06 -0.52
N VAL A 74 -18.09 -7.78 0.25
CA VAL A 74 -19.29 -8.61 0.39
C VAL A 74 -20.54 -7.76 0.09
N GLY A 75 -21.48 -8.29 -0.69
CA GLY A 75 -22.79 -7.66 -0.92
C GLY A 75 -23.75 -7.85 0.25
N PHE A 76 -24.90 -7.19 0.23
CA PHE A 76 -25.89 -7.30 1.32
C PHE A 76 -26.80 -8.52 1.19
N ASP A 77 -26.89 -9.12 0.00
CA ASP A 77 -27.75 -10.26 -0.30
C ASP A 77 -26.97 -11.58 -0.44
N GLN A 78 -27.66 -12.70 -0.29
CA GLN A 78 -27.09 -14.04 -0.49
C GLN A 78 -25.80 -14.27 0.31
N LEU A 79 -25.74 -13.74 1.55
CA LEU A 79 -24.57 -13.76 2.42
C LEU A 79 -24.04 -15.18 2.63
N GLU A 80 -24.92 -16.17 2.79
CA GLU A 80 -24.55 -17.58 2.95
C GLU A 80 -23.78 -18.10 1.73
N LYS A 81 -24.23 -17.78 0.51
CA LYS A 81 -23.54 -18.18 -0.72
C LYS A 81 -22.21 -17.44 -0.87
N GLN A 82 -22.14 -16.19 -0.43
CA GLN A 82 -20.89 -15.42 -0.42
C GLN A 82 -19.89 -16.04 0.57
N ILE A 83 -20.35 -16.40 1.78
CA ILE A 83 -19.58 -17.11 2.81
C ILE A 83 -19.03 -18.44 2.27
N GLN A 84 -19.88 -19.28 1.67
CA GLN A 84 -19.46 -20.55 1.08
C GLN A 84 -18.40 -20.37 -0.03
N ARG A 85 -18.52 -19.33 -0.85
CA ARG A 85 -17.52 -19.02 -1.87
C ARG A 85 -16.20 -18.57 -1.23
N LEU A 86 -16.26 -17.75 -0.19
CA LEU A 86 -15.06 -17.35 0.55
C LEU A 86 -14.36 -18.56 1.18
N GLU A 87 -15.11 -19.51 1.76
CA GLU A 87 -14.53 -20.74 2.29
C GLU A 87 -13.73 -21.51 1.23
N GLN A 88 -14.23 -21.60 0.00
CA GLN A 88 -13.51 -22.24 -1.11
C GLN A 88 -12.20 -21.52 -1.45
N PHE A 89 -12.21 -20.18 -1.48
CA PHE A 89 -10.97 -19.41 -1.70
C PHE A 89 -9.96 -19.64 -0.57
N LEU A 90 -10.42 -19.69 0.68
CA LEU A 90 -9.56 -19.98 1.81
C LEU A 90 -8.99 -21.39 1.72
N VAL A 91 -9.76 -22.41 1.30
CA VAL A 91 -9.25 -23.79 1.05
C VAL A 91 -8.14 -23.75 0.00
N TYR A 92 -8.41 -23.11 -1.13
CA TYR A 92 -7.41 -22.98 -2.19
C TYR A 92 -6.14 -22.24 -1.74
N ALA A 93 -6.28 -21.18 -0.95
CA ALA A 93 -5.17 -20.40 -0.43
C ALA A 93 -4.24 -21.25 0.46
N ASP A 94 -4.81 -22.05 1.36
CA ASP A 94 -4.05 -22.99 2.19
C ASP A 94 -3.34 -24.05 1.35
N ASP A 95 -4.06 -24.69 0.42
CA ASP A 95 -3.52 -25.75 -0.43
C ASP A 95 -2.37 -25.25 -1.32
N SER A 96 -2.48 -24.00 -1.80
CA SER A 96 -1.47 -23.34 -2.61
C SER A 96 -0.38 -22.62 -1.80
N ARG A 97 -0.50 -22.60 -0.46
CA ARG A 97 0.38 -21.87 0.46
C ARG A 97 0.55 -20.40 0.08
N ARG A 98 -0.55 -19.73 -0.23
CA ARG A 98 -0.59 -18.31 -0.56
C ARG A 98 -1.54 -17.57 0.35
N ASP A 99 -1.15 -16.38 0.77
CA ASP A 99 -2.03 -15.51 1.54
C ASP A 99 -2.92 -14.69 0.59
N ILE A 100 -4.21 -14.66 0.89
CA ILE A 100 -5.16 -13.82 0.16
C ILE A 100 -4.94 -12.37 0.60
N GLU A 101 -4.88 -11.45 -0.35
CA GLU A 101 -4.86 -10.02 -0.06
C GLU A 101 -6.25 -9.42 -0.23
N THR A 102 -6.89 -9.68 -1.37
CA THR A 102 -8.25 -9.18 -1.64
C THR A 102 -9.12 -10.22 -2.34
N VAL A 103 -10.43 -10.21 -2.03
CA VAL A 103 -11.46 -10.98 -2.75
C VAL A 103 -12.70 -10.11 -2.94
N ASN A 104 -13.27 -10.10 -4.14
CA ASN A 104 -14.51 -9.38 -4.41
C ASN A 104 -15.69 -10.34 -4.69
N LEU A 105 -16.53 -10.56 -3.68
CA LEU A 105 -17.65 -11.51 -3.74
C LEU A 105 -18.94 -10.93 -4.32
N LEU A 106 -18.97 -9.63 -4.61
CA LEU A 106 -20.07 -8.98 -5.33
C LEU A 106 -20.27 -9.60 -6.71
N VAL A 107 -19.18 -10.07 -7.33
CA VAL A 107 -19.22 -10.74 -8.62
C VAL A 107 -19.59 -12.21 -8.41
N GLN A 108 -20.53 -12.73 -9.20
CA GLN A 108 -21.01 -14.11 -9.05
C GLN A 108 -20.12 -15.15 -9.73
N ARG A 109 -19.39 -14.76 -10.80
CA ARG A 109 -18.51 -15.63 -11.59
C ARG A 109 -17.20 -14.93 -11.88
N ASN A 110 -16.13 -15.69 -12.10
CA ASN A 110 -14.78 -15.15 -12.35
C ASN A 110 -14.39 -14.13 -11.27
N ILE A 111 -14.58 -14.53 -10.00
CA ILE A 111 -14.40 -13.68 -8.83
C ILE A 111 -12.97 -13.14 -8.82
N PRO A 112 -12.80 -11.80 -8.83
CA PRO A 112 -11.48 -11.20 -8.68
C PRO A 112 -10.89 -11.55 -7.33
N VAL A 113 -9.67 -12.07 -7.35
CA VAL A 113 -8.85 -12.36 -6.16
C VAL A 113 -7.43 -11.89 -6.39
N THR A 114 -6.84 -11.21 -5.41
CA THR A 114 -5.41 -10.93 -5.35
C THR A 114 -4.82 -11.66 -4.15
N PHE A 115 -3.56 -12.02 -4.27
CA PHE A 115 -2.81 -12.72 -3.24
C PHE A 115 -1.59 -11.89 -2.91
N MET A 116 -1.19 -11.92 -1.65
CA MET A 116 -0.01 -11.21 -1.20
C MET A 116 1.23 -11.73 -1.93
N LYS A 117 2.18 -10.82 -2.15
CA LYS A 117 3.53 -11.23 -2.56
C LYS A 117 4.19 -11.98 -1.40
N PRO A 118 4.99 -13.03 -1.67
CA PRO A 118 5.80 -13.66 -0.66
C PRO A 118 6.68 -12.62 0.07
N PRO A 119 6.87 -12.72 1.40
CA PRO A 119 7.70 -11.77 2.14
C PRO A 119 9.11 -11.59 1.58
N ALA A 120 9.69 -12.66 1.01
CA ALA A 120 11.01 -12.65 0.39
C ALA A 120 11.10 -11.71 -0.84
N GLU A 121 10.01 -11.52 -1.58
CA GLU A 121 10.00 -10.61 -2.74
C GLU A 121 9.90 -9.15 -2.30
N VAL A 122 9.15 -8.87 -1.22
CA VAL A 122 8.95 -7.49 -0.71
C VAL A 122 10.23 -6.90 -0.10
N ILE A 123 11.07 -7.72 0.53
CA ILE A 123 12.34 -7.27 1.13
C ILE A 123 13.31 -6.74 0.05
N ASN A 124 13.34 -7.37 -1.12
CA ASN A 124 14.24 -6.99 -2.20
C ASN A 124 13.82 -5.70 -2.92
N ASP A 125 12.54 -5.34 -2.91
CA ASP A 125 12.03 -4.10 -3.52
C ASP A 125 12.34 -2.83 -2.69
N THR A 126 12.71 -2.96 -1.41
CA THR A 126 12.90 -1.80 -0.48
C THR A 126 14.38 -1.45 -0.24
N ILE A 127 15.32 -2.31 -0.66
CA ILE A 127 16.75 -2.08 -0.51
C ILE A 127 17.30 -1.61 -1.86
N ASP A 128 17.47 -0.30 -2.05
CA ASP A 128 18.30 0.24 -3.13
C ASP A 128 19.77 -0.15 -2.84
N PRO A 129 20.39 -1.06 -3.60
CA PRO A 129 21.75 -1.54 -3.30
C PRO A 129 22.85 -0.53 -3.66
N GLU A 130 22.50 0.69 -4.07
CA GLU A 130 23.40 1.64 -4.75
C GLU A 130 23.78 2.89 -3.95
N GLU A 131 23.39 3.06 -2.69
CA GLU A 131 23.99 4.10 -1.85
C GLU A 131 25.27 3.60 -1.19
N THR A 132 26.36 3.62 -1.96
CA THR A 132 27.72 3.51 -1.41
C THR A 132 27.91 4.56 -0.29
N PRO A 133 28.28 4.15 0.94
CA PRO A 133 28.45 5.10 2.02
C PRO A 133 29.57 6.07 1.66
N ARG A 134 29.23 7.36 1.48
CA ARG A 134 30.22 8.41 1.25
C ARG A 134 31.01 8.64 2.54
N ILE A 135 32.11 7.92 2.70
CA ILE A 135 33.07 8.14 3.78
C ILE A 135 33.71 9.51 3.56
N MET A 136 33.19 10.55 4.24
CA MET A 136 33.82 11.87 4.25
C MET A 136 35.13 11.78 5.04
N LYS A 137 36.26 11.95 4.36
CA LYS A 137 37.57 12.04 5.02
C LYS A 137 37.59 13.29 5.91
N ALA A 138 37.98 13.12 7.17
CA ALA A 138 38.11 14.23 8.11
C ALA A 138 39.06 15.31 7.57
N ILE A 139 38.65 16.57 7.66
CA ILE A 139 39.50 17.72 7.37
C ILE A 139 40.54 17.80 8.51
N PRO A 140 41.86 17.77 8.22
CA PRO A 140 42.85 17.95 9.25
C PRO A 140 42.74 19.36 9.84
N VAL A 141 42.45 19.45 11.14
CA VAL A 141 42.44 20.73 11.86
C VAL A 141 43.90 21.10 12.16
N HIS A 142 44.44 22.09 11.47
CA HIS A 142 45.71 22.70 11.88
C HIS A 142 45.50 23.61 13.09
N PRO A 143 46.39 23.57 14.10
CA PRO A 143 46.28 24.44 15.26
C PRO A 143 46.55 25.91 14.86
N PRO A 144 45.84 26.88 15.46
CA PRO A 144 45.99 28.29 15.12
C PRO A 144 47.36 28.83 15.57
N THR A 145 48.04 29.52 14.66
CA THR A 145 49.32 30.20 14.92
C THR A 145 49.07 31.55 15.64
N PRO A 146 49.88 31.93 16.65
CA PRO A 146 49.68 33.17 17.40
C PRO A 146 50.07 34.43 16.59
N PRO A 147 49.50 35.61 16.92
CA PRO A 147 49.60 36.80 16.09
C PRO A 147 50.86 37.61 16.40
N SER A 148 51.59 38.06 15.37
CA SER A 148 52.66 39.06 15.51
C SER A 148 52.96 39.81 14.20
N GLY A 149 52.46 41.05 14.12
CA GLY A 149 53.27 42.25 13.87
C GLY A 149 54.01 42.48 12.54
N LYS A 150 53.51 43.49 11.81
CA LYS A 150 54.21 44.54 11.02
C LYS A 150 55.22 44.14 9.93
N GLY A 151 54.94 44.55 8.69
CA GLY A 151 55.95 44.75 7.64
C GLY A 151 55.33 45.18 6.31
N LYS A 152 55.95 46.13 5.61
CA LYS A 152 55.41 46.94 4.51
C LYS A 152 55.52 46.29 3.10
N SER A 153 54.78 46.91 2.17
CA SER A 153 55.05 47.12 0.72
C SER A 153 54.46 46.14 -0.32
N ALA A 154 53.87 46.74 -1.36
CA ALA A 154 53.46 46.15 -2.66
C ALA A 154 54.34 46.77 -3.77
N PRO A 155 54.25 46.45 -5.11
CA PRO A 155 53.40 45.50 -5.89
C PRO A 155 54.23 44.74 -7.01
N PRO A 156 53.75 44.39 -8.24
CA PRO A 156 52.57 43.65 -8.77
C PRO A 156 52.93 42.45 -9.73
N ALA A 157 51.93 41.92 -10.46
CA ALA A 157 51.92 41.09 -11.69
C ALA A 157 51.76 39.56 -11.49
N SER A 158 50.99 38.77 -12.25
CA SER A 158 50.04 38.93 -13.37
C SER A 158 49.34 37.58 -13.63
N GLY A 159 48.11 37.58 -14.17
CA GLY A 159 47.42 36.41 -14.78
C GLY A 159 46.23 35.90 -13.94
N LYS A 160 44.94 36.26 -14.17
CA LYS A 160 44.03 35.97 -15.32
C LYS A 160 44.15 34.51 -15.78
N ASN A 161 43.13 33.66 -15.84
CA ASN A 161 41.66 33.76 -15.93
C ASN A 161 41.07 32.46 -15.31
N GLN A 162 40.01 32.45 -14.50
CA GLN A 162 38.60 32.66 -14.83
C GLN A 162 38.08 31.77 -15.98
N ASN A 163 37.32 30.72 -15.66
CA ASN A 163 35.86 30.82 -15.72
C ASN A 163 35.17 29.54 -15.25
N GLY A 164 34.12 29.76 -14.45
CA GLY A 164 33.22 28.75 -13.90
C GLY A 164 32.18 28.23 -14.91
N PRO A 165 31.25 27.40 -14.43
CA PRO A 165 30.46 26.48 -15.26
C PRO A 165 29.10 27.05 -15.63
N GLN A 166 28.54 26.61 -16.77
CA GLN A 166 27.10 26.71 -17.05
C GLN A 166 26.56 25.49 -17.81
N PRO A 167 25.24 25.21 -17.69
CA PRO A 167 24.68 23.87 -17.74
C PRO A 167 23.80 23.58 -18.98
N PHE A 168 23.45 22.28 -19.10
CA PHE A 168 22.30 21.65 -19.78
C PHE A 168 21.51 22.41 -20.87
N SER A 169 21.36 21.76 -22.02
CA SER A 169 20.26 22.03 -22.96
C SER A 169 19.74 20.72 -23.56
N LEU A 170 18.47 20.43 -23.29
CA LEU A 170 17.64 19.41 -23.94
C LEU A 170 17.16 19.96 -25.29
N GLN A 171 17.28 19.17 -26.37
CA GLN A 171 16.45 19.39 -27.56
C GLN A 171 16.15 18.07 -28.28
N LYS A 172 14.88 17.68 -28.20
CA LYS A 172 14.18 16.79 -29.13
C LYS A 172 14.26 17.38 -30.54
N GLN A 173 14.53 16.55 -31.55
CA GLN A 173 13.64 16.49 -32.71
C GLN A 173 13.87 15.21 -33.53
N ASN A 174 12.74 14.63 -33.87
CA ASN A 174 12.50 13.44 -34.66
C ASN A 174 12.23 13.92 -36.10
N LEU A 175 12.73 13.25 -37.14
CA LEU A 175 12.01 13.12 -38.41
C LEU A 175 12.67 12.09 -39.35
N GLU A 176 11.90 11.03 -39.60
CA GLU A 176 11.59 10.40 -40.89
C GLU A 176 12.65 10.29 -41.99
N LYS A 177 12.78 9.06 -42.51
CA LYS A 177 12.49 8.66 -43.91
C LYS A 177 13.10 7.25 -44.12
N LYS A 178 12.60 6.34 -44.96
CA LYS A 178 11.46 6.26 -45.88
C LYS A 178 11.66 4.97 -46.68
N GLU A 179 10.54 4.50 -47.25
CA GLU A 179 10.45 3.64 -48.44
C GLU A 179 10.68 2.13 -48.24
N ARG A 180 9.63 1.32 -48.42
CA ARG A 180 9.09 0.79 -49.71
C ARG A 180 10.02 -0.32 -50.21
N ILE A 181 9.60 -1.49 -50.70
CA ILE A 181 8.42 -2.02 -51.39
C ILE A 181 8.37 -3.50 -50.93
N GLY A 182 7.25 -4.06 -50.49
CA GLY A 182 6.22 -4.70 -51.34
C GLY A 182 6.61 -6.15 -51.70
N ASN A 183 5.74 -7.04 -52.15
CA ASN A 183 4.29 -7.16 -52.19
C ASN A 183 4.05 -8.52 -52.89
N GLY A 184 2.98 -9.23 -52.54
CA GLY A 184 2.43 -10.33 -53.34
C GLY A 184 3.15 -11.67 -53.18
N GLN A 185 2.48 -12.80 -53.01
CA GLN A 185 1.06 -13.15 -53.10
C GLN A 185 0.77 -14.30 -52.14
#